data_AF-A0A7V9CK37-F1
#
_entry.id   AF-A0A7V9CK37-F1
#
_cell.length_a   1.000
_cell.length_b   1.000
_cell.length_c   1.000
_cell.angle_alpha   90.00
_cell.angle_beta   90.00
_cell.angle_gamma   90.00
#
_symmetry.space_group_name_H-M   'P 1'
#
loop_
_entity.id
_entity.type
_entity.pdbx_description
1 polymer ?
#
loop_
_entity_poly.entity_id
_entity_poly.type
_entity_poly.pdbx_seq_one_letter_code
_entity_poly.pdbx_strand_id
1 'polypeptide(L)'
;AARLAQRKSDSQASTFAVGVGRERRKQQDLAGAVERFRQAVQLAGDNPHAHYQLALTLRQLGHLEEARRHFDEATRLAPFLRPPPLP
;
A
#
# COMPACT_ATOMS: atom_id res chain seq x y z
N ALA A 1 -9.46 -23.59 -11.46
CA ALA A 1 -8.66 -22.75 -12.39
C ALA A 1 -8.98 -21.26 -12.28
N ALA A 2 -10.26 -20.83 -12.35
CA ALA A 2 -10.66 -19.41 -12.39
C ALA A 2 -10.16 -18.53 -11.21
N ARG A 3 -10.26 -19.01 -9.96
CA ARG A 3 -9.82 -18.24 -8.76
C ARG A 3 -8.32 -17.92 -8.74
N LEU A 4 -7.48 -18.78 -9.32
CA LEU A 4 -6.02 -18.55 -9.37
C LEU A 4 -5.65 -17.53 -10.46
N ALA A 5 -6.35 -17.56 -11.60
CA ALA A 5 -6.19 -16.58 -12.66
C ALA A 5 -6.65 -15.19 -12.20
N GLN A 6 -7.77 -15.12 -11.47
CA GLN A 6 -8.30 -13.88 -10.90
C GLN A 6 -7.34 -13.29 -9.85
N ARG A 7 -6.86 -14.09 -8.88
CA ARG A 7 -5.84 -13.65 -7.91
C ARG A 7 -4.56 -13.12 -8.57
N LYS A 8 -4.09 -13.75 -9.65
CA LYS A 8 -2.93 -13.25 -10.39
C LYS A 8 -3.20 -11.92 -11.08
N SER A 9 -4.38 -11.77 -11.69
CA SER A 9 -4.79 -10.52 -12.33
C SER A 9 -4.95 -9.39 -11.31
N ASP A 10 -5.55 -9.68 -10.15
CA ASP A 10 -5.73 -8.74 -9.05
C ASP A 10 -4.38 -8.30 -8.45
N SER A 11 -3.44 -9.24 -8.31
CA SER A 11 -2.06 -8.95 -7.87
C SER A 11 -1.30 -8.06 -8.86
N GLN A 12 -1.45 -8.30 -10.16
CA GLN A 12 -0.85 -7.45 -11.21
C GLN A 12 -1.47 -6.04 -11.20
N ALA A 13 -2.79 -5.93 -11.08
CA ALA A 13 -3.48 -4.65 -10.99
C ALA A 13 -3.09 -3.88 -9.71
N SER A 14 -2.94 -4.58 -8.59
CA SER A 14 -2.43 -4.01 -7.34
C SER A 14 -1.01 -3.45 -7.51
N THR A 15 -0.12 -4.20 -8.16
CA THR A 15 1.26 -3.76 -8.46
C THR A 15 1.27 -2.52 -9.35
N PHE A 16 0.40 -2.46 -10.36
CA PHE A 16 0.26 -1.27 -11.21
C PHE A 16 -0.23 -0.05 -10.42
N ALA A 17 -1.26 -0.22 -9.60
CA ALA A 17 -1.79 0.84 -8.75
C ALA A 17 -0.73 1.37 -7.76
N VAL A 18 0.10 0.49 -7.20
CA VAL A 18 1.29 0.88 -6.40
C VAL A 18 2.25 1.73 -7.23
N GLY A 19 2.54 1.35 -8.47
CA GLY A 19 3.39 2.13 -9.38
C GLY A 19 2.88 3.56 -9.57
N VAL A 20 1.60 3.71 -9.90
CA VAL A 20 0.95 5.03 -10.07
C VAL A 20 0.98 5.83 -8.76
N GLY A 21 0.69 5.19 -7.62
CA GLY A 21 0.72 5.83 -6.31
C GLY A 21 2.12 6.37 -5.97
N ARG A 22 3.18 5.63 -6.30
CA ARG A 22 4.56 6.09 -6.10
C ARG A 22 4.87 7.32 -6.94
N GLU A 23 4.45 7.35 -8.20
CA GLU A 23 4.69 8.51 -9.07
C GLU A 23 3.94 9.76 -8.56
N ARG A 24 2.69 9.61 -8.09
CA ARG A 24 1.96 10.72 -7.46
C ARG A 24 2.62 11.24 -6.20
N ARG A 25 3.11 10.33 -5.34
CA ARG A 25 3.83 10.71 -4.11
C ARG A 25 5.09 11.50 -4.42
N LYS A 26 5.84 11.13 -5.46
CA LYS A 26 7.01 11.92 -5.92
C LYS A 26 6.61 13.32 -6.36
N GLN A 27 5.45 13.47 -6.99
CA GLN A 27 4.88 14.76 -7.39
C GLN A 27 4.28 15.57 -6.23
N GLN A 28 4.44 15.11 -4.98
CA GLN A 28 3.82 15.69 -3.77
C GLN A 28 2.28 15.65 -3.77
N ASP A 29 1.66 14.94 -4.73
CA ASP A 29 0.23 14.61 -4.70
C ASP A 29 -0.02 13.45 -3.73
N LEU A 30 0.07 13.75 -2.43
CA LEU A 30 -0.08 12.76 -1.36
C LEU A 30 -1.51 12.20 -1.31
N ALA A 31 -2.52 13.04 -1.56
CA ALA A 31 -3.91 12.61 -1.60
C ALA A 31 -4.16 11.61 -2.73
N GLY A 32 -3.72 11.92 -3.95
CA GLY A 32 -3.84 11.01 -5.09
C GLY A 32 -2.97 9.75 -4.94
N ALA A 33 -1.84 9.84 -4.23
CA ALA A 33 -1.04 8.67 -3.89
C ALA A 33 -1.80 7.73 -2.92
N VAL A 34 -2.42 8.27 -1.87
CA VAL A 34 -3.26 7.49 -0.92
C VAL A 34 -4.36 6.75 -1.66
N GLU A 35 -5.10 7.42 -2.56
CA GLU A 35 -6.17 6.78 -3.32
C GLU A 35 -5.67 5.59 -4.15
N ARG A 36 -4.50 5.73 -4.78
CA ARG A 36 -3.89 4.64 -5.56
C ARG A 36 -3.40 3.49 -4.69
N PHE A 37 -2.84 3.77 -3.52
CA PHE A 37 -2.43 2.70 -2.61
C PHE A 37 -3.63 2.00 -1.97
N ARG A 38 -4.72 2.71 -1.64
CA ARG A 38 -5.98 2.10 -1.20
C ARG A 38 -6.57 1.20 -2.27
N GLN A 39 -6.58 1.64 -3.53
CA GLN A 39 -6.98 0.79 -4.65
C GLN A 39 -6.11 -0.49 -4.72
N ALA A 40 -4.80 -0.36 -4.53
CA ALA A 40 -3.89 -1.52 -4.53
C ALA A 40 -4.20 -2.52 -3.41
N VAL A 41 -4.54 -2.03 -2.21
CA VAL A 41 -4.98 -2.86 -1.06
C VAL A 41 -6.35 -3.50 -1.33
N GLN A 42 -7.28 -2.80 -1.97
CA GLN A 42 -8.58 -3.36 -2.33
C GLN A 42 -8.47 -4.48 -3.37
N LEU A 43 -7.57 -4.33 -4.34
CA LEU A 43 -7.30 -5.34 -5.36
C LEU A 43 -6.58 -6.55 -4.77
N ALA A 44 -5.55 -6.32 -3.96
CA ALA A 44 -4.80 -7.39 -3.30
C ALA A 44 -4.45 -6.98 -1.87
N GLY A 45 -5.31 -7.38 -0.92
CA GLY A 45 -5.12 -7.12 0.50
C GLY A 45 -3.96 -7.90 1.13
N ASP A 46 -3.42 -8.88 0.41
CA ASP A 46 -2.21 -9.61 0.77
C ASP A 46 -0.94 -9.04 0.13
N ASN A 47 -0.99 -7.85 -0.48
CA ASN A 47 0.17 -7.16 -1.03
C ASN A 47 0.89 -6.34 0.06
N PRO A 48 1.99 -6.84 0.66
CA PRO A 48 2.67 -6.15 1.75
C PRO A 48 3.21 -4.78 1.33
N HIS A 49 3.61 -4.62 0.07
CA HIS A 49 4.17 -3.37 -0.43
C HIS A 49 3.09 -2.29 -0.61
N ALA A 50 1.86 -2.66 -0.96
CA ALA A 50 0.73 -1.72 -1.03
C ALA A 50 0.42 -1.14 0.36
N HIS A 51 0.33 -2.00 1.37
CA HIS A 51 0.17 -1.60 2.77
C HIS A 51 1.31 -0.67 3.22
N TYR A 52 2.56 -1.04 2.95
CA TYR A 52 3.72 -0.25 3.37
C TYR A 52 3.77 1.16 2.71
N GLN A 53 3.47 1.27 1.41
CA GLN A 53 3.46 2.58 0.74
C GLN A 53 2.28 3.45 1.18
N LEU A 54 1.10 2.85 1.43
CA LEU A 54 -0.03 3.56 2.00
C LEU A 54 0.33 4.14 3.37
N ALA A 55 0.93 3.33 4.24
CA ALA A 55 1.36 3.73 5.57
C ALA A 55 2.38 4.88 5.56
N LEU A 56 3.39 4.81 4.68
CA LEU A 56 4.36 5.91 4.52
C LEU A 56 3.69 7.22 4.11
N THR A 57 2.71 7.15 3.21
CA THR A 57 2.04 8.34 2.67
C THR A 57 1.08 8.93 3.70
N LEU A 58 0.33 8.08 4.43
CA LEU A 58 -0.53 8.48 5.53
C LEU A 58 0.27 9.12 6.67
N ARG A 59 1.45 8.57 6.99
CA ARG A 59 2.37 9.17 7.96
C ARG A 59 2.79 10.57 7.52
N GLN A 60 3.12 10.76 6.24
CA GLN A 60 3.51 12.07 5.71
C GLN A 60 2.37 13.10 5.80
N LEU A 61 1.12 12.63 5.72
CA LEU A 61 -0.10 13.44 5.93
C LEU A 61 -0.48 13.63 7.40
N GLY A 62 0.25 13.03 8.35
CA GLY A 62 -0.07 13.09 9.79
C GLY A 62 -1.16 12.13 10.24
N HIS A 63 -1.64 11.23 9.37
CA HIS A 63 -2.65 10.21 9.71
C HIS A 63 -1.99 9.01 10.41
N LEU A 64 -1.41 9.24 11.58
CA LEU A 64 -0.50 8.30 12.26
C LEU A 64 -1.18 6.97 12.64
N GLU A 65 -2.44 7.02 13.10
CA GLU A 65 -3.18 5.83 13.51
C GLU A 65 -3.50 4.90 12.33
N GLU A 66 -3.90 5.47 11.19
CA GLU A 66 -4.14 4.68 9.98
C GLU A 66 -2.81 4.15 9.40
N ALA A 67 -1.76 4.97 9.43
CA ALA A 67 -0.43 4.55 9.03
C ALA A 67 0.06 3.34 9.85
N ARG A 68 -0.11 3.36 11.17
CA ARG A 68 0.27 2.26 12.06
C ARG A 68 -0.39 0.95 11.67
N ARG A 69 -1.71 0.95 11.47
CA ARG A 69 -2.48 -0.24 11.05
C ARG A 69 -1.95 -0.85 9.75
N HIS A 70 -1.65 0.00 8.76
CA HIS A 70 -1.09 -0.49 7.49
C HIS A 70 0.36 -0.94 7.61
N PHE A 71 1.16 -0.33 8.48
CA PHE A 71 2.51 -0.84 8.78
C PHE A 71 2.46 -2.21 9.45
N ASP A 72 1.59 -2.39 10.45
CA ASP A 72 1.43 -3.66 11.15
C ASP A 72 1.03 -4.77 10.17
N GLU A 73 0.11 -4.48 9.25
CA GLU A 73 -0.32 -5.41 8.22
C GLU A 73 0.80 -5.73 7.21
N ALA A 74 1.57 -4.72 6.79
CA ALA A 74 2.73 -4.94 5.93
C ALA A 74 3.77 -5.85 6.60
N THR A 75 4.06 -5.65 7.89
CA THR A 75 4.98 -6.51 8.65
C THR A 75 4.40 -7.90 8.89
N ARG A 76 3.09 -8.03 9.12
CA ARG A 76 2.40 -9.33 9.25
C ARG A 76 2.52 -10.17 7.99
N LEU A 77 2.36 -9.55 6.82
CA LEU A 77 2.48 -10.19 5.51
C LEU A 77 3.94 -10.42 5.10
N ALA A 78 4.83 -9.49 5.45
CA ALA A 78 6.25 -9.54 5.12
C ALA A 78 7.08 -8.99 6.31
N PRO A 79 7.57 -9.86 7.21
CA PRO A 79 8.27 -9.44 8.43
C PRO A 79 9.54 -8.60 8.21
N PHE A 80 10.12 -8.64 7.01
CA PHE A 80 11.27 -7.81 6.62
C PHE A 80 10.90 -6.34 6.33
N LEU A 81 9.62 -6.03 6.10
CA LEU A 81 9.13 -4.65 5.98
C LEU A 81 8.92 -4.04 7.37
N ARG A 82 10.02 -3.76 8.06
CA ARG A 82 9.99 -3.09 9.35
C ARG A 82 9.59 -1.63 9.16
N PRO A 83 8.54 -1.14 9.86
CA PRO A 83 8.15 0.24 9.76
C PRO A 83 9.19 1.16 10.41
N PRO A 84 9.39 2.36 9.87
CA PRO A 84 10.11 3.39 10.58
C PRO A 84 9.32 3.80 11.83
N PRO A 85 10.01 4.27 12.89
CA PRO A 85 9.32 4.81 14.07
C PRO A 85 8.36 5.94 13.65
N LEU A 86 7.14 5.89 14.19
CA LEU A 86 6.16 6.95 14.07
C LEU A 86 6.46 8.00 15.15
N PRO A 87 6.35 9.30 14.84
CA PRO A 87 6.51 10.38 15.82
C PRO A 87 5.43 10.34 16.89
#